data_AF-W6K4Q3-F1
#
_entry.id   AF-W6K4Q3-F1
#
_cell.length_a   1.000
_cell.length_b   1.000
_cell.length_c   1.000
_cell.angle_alpha   90.00
_cell.angle_beta   90.00
_cell.angle_gamma   90.00
#
_symmetry.space_group_name_H-M   'P 1'
#
loop_
_entity.id
_entity.type
_entity.pdbx_description
1 polymer ?
#
loop_
_entity_poly.entity_id
_entity_poly.type
_entity_poly.pdbx_seq_one_letter_code
_entity_poly.pdbx_strand_id
1 'polypeptide(L)'
;MLLGEEVLLLVTDDTTGRAPALSQHLDVVIGGSLFAELTLRERITLTPHELGWRERDRVQCCWSGRPRTASSTRRSSTSAHERARSQGTY
;
A
#
# COMPACT_ATOMS: atom_id res chain seq x y z
N MET A 1 20.36 -7.86 4.77
CA MET A 1 20.33 -6.38 4.93
C MET A 1 19.16 -5.84 4.14
N LEU A 2 18.57 -4.75 4.59
CA LEU A 2 17.58 -4.00 3.81
C LEU A 2 18.29 -3.18 2.73
N LEU A 3 17.67 -3.00 1.57
CA LEU A 3 18.18 -2.08 0.55
C LEU A 3 18.39 -0.65 1.11
N GLY A 4 17.51 -0.20 2.01
CA GLY A 4 17.68 1.10 2.68
C GLY A 4 18.91 1.17 3.59
N GLU A 5 19.32 0.06 4.19
CA GLU A 5 20.55 -0.02 4.99
C GLU A 5 21.79 0.03 4.10
N GLU A 6 21.76 -0.66 2.96
CA GLU A 6 22.84 -0.60 1.94
C GLU A 6 23.03 0.84 1.44
N VAL A 7 21.93 1.56 1.18
CA VAL A 7 21.98 2.97 0.78
C VAL A 7 22.60 3.83 1.89
N LEU A 8 22.21 3.62 3.15
CA LEU A 8 22.76 4.38 4.27
C LEU A 8 24.26 4.14 4.44
N LEU A 9 24.73 2.89 4.31
CA LEU A 9 26.15 2.58 4.33
C LEU A 9 26.87 3.27 3.16
N LEU A 10 26.31 3.22 1.96
CA LEU A 10 26.93 3.82 0.77
C LEU A 10 27.13 5.34 0.90
N VAL A 11 26.23 6.03 1.59
CA VAL A 11 26.32 7.48 1.78
C VAL A 11 27.07 7.88 3.04
N THR A 12 27.35 6.94 3.94
CA THR A 12 28.06 7.25 5.19
C THR A 12 29.55 7.35 4.91
N ASP A 13 30.17 8.44 5.36
CA ASP A 13 31.61 8.61 5.27
C ASP A 13 32.32 7.63 6.23
N ASP A 14 33.16 6.74 5.70
CA ASP A 14 33.84 5.68 6.46
C ASP A 14 34.82 6.22 7.52
N THR A 15 35.30 7.46 7.37
CA THR A 15 36.28 8.06 8.29
C THR A 15 35.62 8.78 9.46
N THR A 16 34.48 9.43 9.21
CA THR A 16 33.76 10.24 10.19
C THR A 16 32.51 9.55 10.74
N GLY A 17 32.03 8.50 10.08
CA GLY A 17 30.78 7.81 10.38
C GLY A 17 29.54 8.68 10.13
N ARG A 18 29.68 9.81 9.41
CA ARG A 18 28.59 10.74 9.17
C ARG A 18 28.02 10.53 7.78
N ALA A 19 26.70 10.44 7.71
CA ALA A 19 25.99 10.64 6.45
C ALA A 19 25.98 12.13 6.09
N PRO A 20 26.01 12.50 4.79
CA PRO A 20 25.73 13.86 4.37
C PRO A 20 24.37 14.28 4.92
N ALA A 21 24.24 15.57 5.28
CA ALA A 21 22.98 16.12 5.77
C ALA A 21 21.81 15.65 4.88
N LEU A 22 20.71 15.20 5.51
CA LEU A 22 19.51 14.71 4.84
C LEU A 22 19.05 15.72 3.78
N SER A 23 19.50 15.49 2.55
CA SER A 23 19.03 16.22 1.39
C SER A 23 17.70 15.60 0.99
N GLN A 24 16.82 16.39 0.39
CA GLN A 24 15.55 15.89 -0.14
C GLN A 24 15.74 14.70 -1.10
N HIS A 25 16.91 14.61 -1.76
CA HIS A 25 17.26 13.46 -2.59
C HIS A 25 17.51 12.19 -1.79
N LEU A 26 18.16 12.28 -0.63
CA LEU A 26 18.43 11.12 0.22
C LEU A 26 17.14 10.53 0.78
N ASP A 27 16.19 11.38 1.19
CA ASP A 27 14.86 10.94 1.64
C ASP A 27 14.12 10.15 0.55
N VAL A 28 14.19 10.63 -0.69
CA VAL A 28 13.56 9.96 -1.85
C VAL A 28 14.22 8.61 -2.13
N VAL A 29 15.55 8.52 -2.07
CA VAL A 29 16.28 7.25 -2.30
C VAL A 29 16.00 6.24 -1.19
N ILE A 30 15.98 6.67 0.07
CA ILE A 30 15.62 5.81 1.20
C ILE A 30 14.16 5.36 1.07
N GLY A 31 13.24 6.26 0.74
CA GLY A 31 11.84 5.90 0.50
C GLY A 31 11.68 4.90 -0.65
N GLY A 32 12.39 5.10 -1.75
CA GLY A 32 12.37 4.20 -2.92
C GLY A 32 12.96 2.82 -2.63
N SER A 33 14.07 2.76 -1.88
CA SER A 33 14.67 1.48 -1.48
C SER A 33 13.76 0.69 -0.54
N LEU A 34 13.08 1.35 0.40
CA LEU A 34 12.06 0.71 1.24
C LEU A 34 10.86 0.22 0.43
N PHE A 35 10.41 1.00 -0.56
CA PHE A 35 9.33 0.59 -1.47
C PHE A 35 9.71 -0.67 -2.26
N ALA A 36 10.92 -0.71 -2.82
CA ALA A 36 11.46 -1.86 -3.52
C ALA A 36 11.56 -3.08 -2.60
N GLU A 37 12.08 -2.90 -1.38
CA GLU A 37 12.17 -3.96 -0.36
C GLU A 37 10.81 -4.58 -0.06
N LEU A 38 9.79 -3.76 0.18
CA LEU A 38 8.43 -4.23 0.47
C LEU A 38 7.81 -4.97 -0.72
N THR A 39 8.14 -4.56 -1.94
CA THR A 39 7.67 -5.22 -3.17
C THR A 39 8.35 -6.58 -3.33
N LEU A 40 9.67 -6.65 -3.17
CA LEU A 40 10.44 -7.89 -3.23
C LEU A 40 10.04 -8.90 -2.15
N ARG A 41 9.58 -8.41 -1.00
CA ARG A 41 9.04 -9.24 0.09
C ARG A 41 7.56 -9.58 -0.06
N GLU A 42 6.95 -9.23 -1.20
CA GLU A 42 5.53 -9.46 -1.50
C GLU A 42 4.57 -8.88 -0.43
N ARG A 43 5.01 -7.81 0.25
CA ARG A 43 4.21 -7.10 1.28
C ARG A 43 3.37 -6.00 0.69
N ILE A 44 3.77 -5.48 -0.46
CA ILE A 44 2.96 -4.58 -1.27
C ILE A 44 2.90 -5.08 -2.70
N THR A 45 1.83 -4.72 -3.40
CA THR A 45 1.69 -4.94 -4.84
C THR A 45 1.05 -3.71 -5.49
N LEU A 46 1.07 -3.65 -6.82
CA LEU A 46 0.40 -2.62 -7.59
C LEU A 46 -0.84 -3.22 -8.26
N THR A 47 -1.92 -2.45 -8.28
CA THR A 47 -3.06 -2.80 -9.12
C THR A 47 -2.68 -2.74 -10.60
N PRO A 48 -3.30 -3.59 -11.45
CA PRO A 48 -3.00 -3.61 -12.88
C PRO A 48 -3.27 -2.26 -13.56
N HIS A 49 -2.46 -1.94 -14.57
CA HIS A 49 -2.55 -0.68 -15.30
C HIS A 49 -3.85 -0.57 -16.14
N GLU A 50 -4.43 -1.72 -16.48
CA GLU A 50 -5.62 -1.85 -17.33
C GLU A 50 -6.91 -1.47 -16.58
N LEU A 51 -6.85 -1.27 -15.26
CA LEU A 51 -8.00 -0.80 -14.48
C LEU A 51 -8.37 0.65 -14.83
N GLY A 52 -9.58 1.04 -14.44
CA GLY A 52 -10.02 2.43 -14.56
C GLY A 52 -9.08 3.40 -13.83
N TRP A 53 -8.98 4.64 -14.32
CA TRP A 53 -8.02 5.64 -13.84
C TRP A 53 -8.00 5.87 -12.31
N ARG A 54 -9.13 5.59 -11.63
CA ARG A 54 -9.23 5.70 -10.16
C ARG A 54 -8.49 4.59 -9.42
N GLU A 55 -8.38 3.42 -10.06
CA GLU A 55 -8.01 2.15 -9.45
C GLU A 55 -6.67 1.61 -9.94
N ARG A 56 -6.18 2.02 -11.12
CA ARG A 56 -4.88 1.59 -11.67
C ARG A 56 -3.68 2.15 -10.91
N ASP A 57 -2.56 1.42 -10.96
CA ASP A 57 -1.26 1.79 -10.39
C ASP A 57 -1.29 2.16 -8.89
N ARG A 58 -2.24 1.60 -8.14
CA ARG A 58 -2.41 1.81 -6.71
C ARG A 58 -1.63 0.78 -5.92
N VAL A 59 -0.94 1.23 -4.87
CA VAL A 59 -0.27 0.36 -3.90
C VAL A 59 -1.30 -0.34 -3.03
N GLN A 60 -1.21 -1.66 -2.94
CA GLN A 60 -2.03 -2.51 -2.07
C GLN A 60 -1.17 -3.25 -1.05
N CYS A 61 -1.55 -3.21 0.23
CA CYS A 61 -0.87 -3.95 1.29
C CYS A 61 -1.31 -5.42 1.30
N CYS A 62 -0.33 -6.32 1.29
CA CYS A 62 -0.50 -7.77 1.33
C CYS A 62 -0.06 -8.29 2.71
N TRP A 63 -0.95 -8.20 3.70
CA TRP A 63 -0.64 -8.62 5.07
C TRP A 63 -0.60 -10.16 5.24
N SER A 64 -1.09 -10.93 4.27
CA SER A 64 -1.20 -12.40 4.35
C SER A 64 -0.81 -13.17 3.08
N GLY A 65 -0.02 -12.56 2.18
CA GLY A 65 0.31 -13.17 0.88
C GLY A 65 -0.87 -13.20 -0.11
N ARG A 66 -1.99 -12.54 0.23
CA ARG A 66 -3.07 -12.24 -0.70
C ARG A 66 -3.26 -10.73 -0.79
N PRO A 67 -3.42 -10.17 -2.01
CA PRO A 67 -3.81 -8.79 -2.15
C PRO A 67 -5.16 -8.60 -1.45
N ARG A 68 -5.22 -7.63 -0.54
CA ARG A 68 -6.47 -7.24 0.08
C ARG A 68 -7.25 -6.46 -0.98
N THR A 69 -7.93 -7.20 -1.86
CA THR A 69 -8.89 -6.59 -2.78
C THR A 69 -9.88 -5.82 -1.92
N ALA A 70 -10.11 -4.56 -2.26
CA ALA A 70 -11.03 -3.67 -1.56
C ALA A 70 -12.49 -4.15 -1.77
N SER A 71 -12.83 -5.33 -1.27
CA SER A 71 -14.19 -5.86 -1.17
C SER A 71 -14.85 -5.31 0.10
N SER A 72 -14.81 -3.99 0.25
CA SER A 72 -15.56 -3.23 1.25
C SER A 72 -16.16 -2.00 0.60
N THR A 73 -16.98 -2.21 -0.43
CA THR A 73 -17.98 -1.22 -0.84
C THR A 73 -19.32 -1.93 -0.91
N ARG A 74 -20.31 -1.36 -0.19
CA ARG A 74 -21.74 -1.71 -0.21
C ARG A 74 -22.13 -3.07 0.37
N ARG A 75 -22.26 -3.14 1.70
CA ARG A 75 -23.37 -3.90 2.29
C ARG A 75 -24.56 -2.94 2.41
N SER A 76 -25.42 -3.08 1.42
CA SER A 76 -26.66 -2.38 1.12
C SER A 76 -27.50 -1.99 2.34
N SER A 77 -27.71 -0.69 2.49
CA SER A 77 -28.88 -0.10 3.13
C SER A 77 -30.12 -0.36 2.26
N THR A 78 -30.61 -1.59 2.20
CA THR A 78 -31.88 -1.95 1.53
C THR A 78 -32.42 -3.28 2.09
N SER A 79 -32.76 -3.31 3.37
CA SER A 79 -33.62 -4.38 3.91
C SER A 79 -34.62 -3.90 4.98
N ALA A 80 -34.74 -2.59 5.19
CA ALA A 80 -35.70 -2.03 6.15
C ALA A 80 -37.02 -1.56 5.52
N HIS A 81 -37.12 -1.47 4.18
CA HIS A 81 -38.32 -0.96 3.52
C HIS A 81 -39.22 -2.03 2.86
N GLU A 82 -38.78 -3.30 2.85
CA GLU A 82 -39.47 -4.41 2.17
C GLU A 82 -39.92 -5.52 3.14
N ARG A 83 -40.34 -5.12 4.36
CA ARG A 83 -41.01 -6.02 5.33
C ARG A 83 -42.26 -5.43 6.00
N ALA A 84 -42.73 -4.24 5.58
CA ALA A 84 -43.92 -3.61 6.14
C ALA A 84 -45.12 -3.56 5.17
N ARG A 85 -45.08 -4.29 4.05
CA ARG A 85 -46.21 -4.42 3.10
C ARG A 85 -46.82 -5.84 3.04
N SER A 86 -46.45 -6.74 3.95
CA SER A 86 -46.96 -8.11 3.98
C SER A 86 -47.63 -8.52 5.29
N GLN A 87 -48.07 -7.58 6.12
CA GLN A 87 -48.94 -7.88 7.26
C GLN A 87 -50.18 -6.97 7.23
N GLY A 88 -51.13 -7.42 6.42
CA GLY A 88 -52.46 -6.85 6.29
C GLY A 88 -53.30 -7.84 5.49
N THR A 89 -53.73 -8.92 6.15
CA THR A 89 -54.90 -9.75 5.81
C THR A 89 -54.98 -10.90 6.81
N TYR A 90 -55.74 -10.71 7.88
CA TYR A 90 -56.97 -11.42 8.26
C TYR A 90 -57.41 -10.95 9.64
#